data_AF-A0A2J6HEG8-F1
#
_entry.id   AF-A0A2J6HEG8-F1
#
_cell.length_a   1.000
_cell.length_b   1.000
_cell.length_c   1.000
_cell.angle_alpha   90.00
_cell.angle_beta   90.00
_cell.angle_gamma   90.00
#
_symmetry.space_group_name_H-M   'P 1'
#
loop_
_entity.id
_entity.type
_entity.pdbx_description
1 polymer ?
#
loop_
_entity_poly.entity_id
_entity_poly.type
_entity_poly.pdbx_seq_one_letter_code
_entity_poly.pdbx_strand_id
1 'polypeptide(L)'
;MYPEDLEKLIQLALADGIITESERTVLHKKAASHNIDPDELNMVLDARLYERKKEMEEEKGDDEPKKGEAEDNKCPSCGAHVKSYTMTCPYCQYDMGGDEKEASESIQELFRLLNEAEGENKGDPSIGKAIGGMFAKALGQDKTLQKKMTIIRNFPIPSNRKDIIEFLSMAIPLAKQKGNFLTKNSDENLPHNELVPTWKSKCEQIIIKAKVLLKGDSQTMNEVKRYAAEIGIKNI
;
A
#
# COMPACT_ATOMS: atom_id res chain seq x y z
N MET A 1 -34.77 21.32 36.07
CA MET A 1 -34.97 20.26 35.05
C MET A 1 -36.03 20.79 34.11
N TYR A 2 -35.75 20.83 32.80
CA TYR A 2 -36.68 21.43 31.84
C TYR A 2 -37.94 20.58 31.68
N PRO A 3 -39.05 21.18 31.19
CA PRO A 3 -40.24 20.44 30.79
C PRO A 3 -39.89 19.30 29.83
N GLU A 4 -40.56 18.16 29.98
CA GLU A 4 -40.24 16.92 29.26
C GLU A 4 -40.27 17.08 27.73
N ASP A 5 -41.14 17.95 27.23
CA ASP A 5 -41.27 18.27 25.82
C ASP A 5 -40.12 19.14 25.29
N LEU A 6 -39.61 20.08 26.10
CA LEU A 6 -38.42 20.86 25.77
C LEU A 6 -37.15 20.00 25.84
N GLU A 7 -37.05 19.14 26.85
CA GLU A 7 -35.91 18.23 27.04
C GLU A 7 -35.75 17.26 25.87
N LYS A 8 -36.86 16.70 25.35
CA LYS A 8 -36.85 15.87 24.14
C LYS A 8 -36.38 16.62 22.90
N LEU A 9 -36.77 17.88 22.74
CA LEU A 9 -36.32 18.71 21.62
C LEU A 9 -34.83 19.04 21.71
N ILE A 10 -34.34 19.30 22.92
CA ILE A 10 -32.91 19.52 23.17
C ILE A 10 -32.10 18.27 22.81
N GLN A 11 -32.57 17.07 23.22
CA GLN A 11 -31.89 15.81 22.88
C GLN A 11 -31.86 15.54 21.37
N LEU A 12 -32.96 15.80 20.66
CA LEU A 12 -33.03 15.66 19.21
C LEU A 12 -32.08 16.64 18.49
N ALA A 13 -32.02 17.89 18.93
CA ALA A 13 -31.13 18.91 18.37
C ALA A 13 -29.65 18.72 18.72
N LEU A 14 -29.35 17.91 19.75
CA LEU A 14 -27.97 17.55 20.13
C LEU A 14 -27.52 16.21 19.54
N ALA A 15 -28.40 15.49 18.82
CA ALA A 15 -28.12 14.14 18.34
C ALA A 15 -26.97 14.09 17.32
N ASP A 16 -26.90 15.08 16.43
CA ASP A 16 -25.90 15.24 15.38
C ASP A 16 -24.67 16.09 15.80
N GLY A 17 -24.68 16.63 17.02
CA GLY A 17 -23.61 17.45 17.57
C GLY A 17 -23.51 18.86 16.98
N ILE A 18 -24.52 19.34 16.24
CA ILE A 18 -24.56 20.67 15.61
C ILE A 18 -25.96 21.28 15.77
N ILE A 19 -26.09 22.33 16.57
CA ILE A 19 -27.34 23.10 16.64
C ILE A 19 -27.34 24.16 15.54
N THR A 20 -28.21 23.99 14.55
CA THR A 20 -28.42 24.99 13.50
C THR A 20 -29.21 26.21 14.01
N GLU A 21 -29.13 27.33 13.30
CA GLU A 21 -29.88 28.57 13.65
C GLU A 21 -31.40 28.37 13.66
N SER A 22 -31.89 27.48 12.78
CA SER A 22 -33.31 27.10 12.72
C SER A 22 -33.74 26.32 13.96
N GLU A 23 -32.92 25.37 14.42
CA GLU A 23 -33.19 24.59 15.64
C GLU A 23 -33.11 25.45 16.89
N ARG A 24 -32.11 26.34 16.98
CA ARG A 24 -31.98 27.32 18.06
C ARG A 24 -33.25 28.18 18.18
N THR A 25 -33.79 28.63 17.05
CA THR A 25 -35.04 29.42 17.00
C THR A 25 -36.25 28.62 17.52
N VAL A 26 -36.35 27.34 17.16
CA VAL A 26 -37.44 26.46 17.63
C VAL A 26 -37.34 26.21 19.14
N LEU A 27 -36.13 25.98 19.65
CA LEU A 27 -35.86 25.79 21.07
C LEU A 27 -36.20 27.03 21.89
N HIS A 28 -35.81 28.23 21.44
CA HIS A 28 -36.18 29.48 22.11
C HIS A 28 -37.69 29.74 22.13
N LYS A 29 -38.39 29.47 21.02
CA LYS A 29 -39.87 29.60 20.96
C LYS A 29 -40.55 28.66 21.96
N LYS A 30 -40.03 27.44 22.10
CA LYS A 30 -40.58 26.45 23.03
C LYS A 30 -40.23 26.78 24.48
N ALA A 31 -39.01 27.24 24.75
CA ALA A 31 -38.60 27.70 26.08
C ALA A 31 -39.41 28.93 26.54
N ALA A 32 -39.68 29.88 25.64
CA ALA A 32 -40.54 31.03 25.93
C ALA A 32 -41.97 30.61 26.31
N SER A 33 -42.51 29.55 25.69
CA SER A 33 -43.84 29.02 26.06
C SER A 33 -43.91 28.42 27.46
N HIS A 34 -42.74 28.09 28.03
CA HIS A 34 -42.57 27.55 29.38
C HIS A 34 -41.97 28.59 30.35
N ASN A 35 -41.93 29.86 29.94
CA ASN A 35 -41.40 30.98 30.73
C ASN A 35 -39.95 30.78 31.19
N ILE A 36 -39.14 30.14 30.33
CA ILE A 36 -37.70 29.91 30.53
C ILE A 36 -36.93 31.03 29.83
N ASP A 37 -35.88 31.52 30.49
CA ASP A 37 -35.03 32.58 29.97
C ASP A 37 -34.18 32.09 28.77
N PRO A 38 -34.10 32.86 27.67
CA PRO A 38 -33.35 32.47 26.48
C PRO A 38 -31.83 32.41 26.71
N ASP A 39 -31.27 33.24 27.59
CA ASP A 39 -29.84 33.23 27.90
C ASP A 39 -29.49 32.04 28.78
N GLU A 40 -30.38 31.68 29.71
CA GLU A 40 -30.27 30.44 30.50
C GLU A 40 -30.28 29.19 29.60
N LEU A 41 -31.19 29.15 28.61
CA LEU A 41 -31.25 28.06 27.65
C LEU A 41 -29.96 27.97 26.80
N ASN A 42 -29.44 29.11 26.33
CA ASN A 42 -28.20 29.13 25.54
C ASN A 42 -27.01 28.59 26.33
N MET A 43 -26.86 28.99 27.59
CA MET A 43 -25.80 28.48 28.45
C MET A 43 -25.86 26.96 28.61
N VAL A 44 -27.07 26.40 28.80
CA VAL A 44 -27.26 24.96 28.93
C VAL A 44 -27.05 24.21 27.61
N LEU A 45 -27.51 24.77 26.49
CA LEU A 45 -27.27 24.20 25.17
C LEU A 45 -25.79 24.14 24.84
N ASP A 46 -25.03 25.21 25.12
CA ASP A 46 -23.60 25.27 24.84
C ASP A 46 -22.82 24.29 25.74
N ALA A 47 -23.19 24.19 27.03
CA ALA A 47 -22.59 23.22 27.95
C ALA A 47 -22.82 21.76 27.51
N ARG A 48 -24.07 21.43 27.16
CA ARG A 48 -24.42 20.08 26.68
C ARG A 48 -23.85 19.75 25.31
N LEU A 49 -23.73 20.75 24.42
CA LEU A 49 -23.06 20.60 23.12
C LEU A 49 -21.56 20.28 23.32
N TYR A 50 -20.93 20.95 24.29
CA TYR A 50 -19.54 20.66 24.65
C TYR A 50 -19.37 19.25 25.21
N GLU A 51 -20.24 18.83 26.15
CA GLU A 51 -20.25 17.46 26.68
C GLU A 51 -20.47 16.43 25.58
N ARG A 52 -21.46 16.64 24.71
CA ARG A 52 -21.78 15.73 23.60
C ARG A 52 -20.64 15.63 22.58
N LYS A 53 -19.96 16.74 22.27
CA LYS A 53 -18.77 16.74 21.41
C LYS A 53 -17.62 15.98 22.06
N LYS A 54 -17.40 16.17 23.36
CA LYS A 54 -16.39 15.43 24.13
C LYS A 54 -16.71 13.94 24.18
N GLU A 55 -17.97 13.56 24.38
CA GLU A 55 -18.43 12.17 24.31
C GLU A 55 -18.25 11.58 22.90
N MET A 56 -18.57 12.32 21.83
CA MET A 56 -18.32 11.87 20.45
C MET A 56 -16.82 11.76 20.11
N GLU A 57 -15.96 12.49 20.81
CA GLU A 57 -14.50 12.38 20.73
C GLU A 57 -13.97 11.20 21.57
N GLU A 58 -14.58 10.90 22.72
CA GLU A 58 -14.22 9.80 23.64
C GLU A 58 -14.80 8.44 23.24
N GLU A 59 -16.00 8.40 22.63
CA GLU A 59 -16.62 7.20 22.02
C GLU A 59 -15.88 6.75 20.74
N LYS A 60 -14.97 7.58 20.22
CA LYS A 60 -13.94 7.19 19.25
C LYS A 60 -12.70 6.61 19.92
N GLY A 61 -12.88 5.91 21.04
CA GLY A 61 -11.83 5.13 21.70
C GLY A 61 -11.49 3.85 20.93
N ASP A 62 -10.20 3.68 20.65
CA ASP A 62 -9.48 2.53 20.06
C ASP A 62 -9.46 2.34 18.53
N ASP A 63 -9.54 3.44 17.75
CA ASP A 63 -8.91 3.48 16.41
C ASP A 63 -8.42 4.90 16.09
N GLU A 64 -7.69 5.48 17.04
CA GLU A 64 -6.93 6.71 16.82
C GLU A 64 -5.50 6.35 16.37
N PRO A 65 -5.18 6.37 15.06
CA PRO A 65 -3.95 7.01 14.70
C PRO A 65 -4.14 8.47 15.08
N LYS A 66 -3.26 8.95 15.95
CA LYS A 66 -3.08 10.36 16.32
C LYS A 66 -3.52 11.28 15.17
N LYS A 67 -4.08 12.45 15.51
CA LYS A 67 -3.86 13.66 14.71
C LYS A 67 -2.35 13.85 14.50
N GLY A 68 -1.78 13.11 13.55
CA GLY A 68 -0.87 13.71 12.62
C GLY A 68 -1.69 14.82 12.01
N GLU A 69 -1.25 16.04 12.25
CA GLU A 69 -1.15 17.02 11.19
C GLU A 69 -1.17 16.26 9.85
N ALA A 70 -2.11 16.55 8.96
CA ALA A 70 -1.90 16.17 7.57
C ALA A 70 -0.49 16.70 7.30
N GLU A 71 0.49 15.80 7.22
CA GLU A 71 1.88 16.18 7.06
C GLU A 71 1.84 17.00 5.80
N ASP A 72 1.94 18.31 5.99
CA ASP A 72 2.10 19.26 4.92
C ASP A 72 3.42 18.80 4.32
N ASN A 73 3.32 17.97 3.29
CA ASN A 73 4.44 17.31 2.69
C ASN A 73 5.18 18.44 1.99
N LYS A 74 6.04 19.13 2.72
CA LYS A 74 6.79 20.27 2.23
C LYS A 74 7.98 19.70 1.49
N CYS A 75 8.19 20.18 0.28
CA CYS A 75 9.38 19.83 -0.46
C CYS A 75 10.63 20.25 0.33
N PRO A 76 11.60 19.35 0.62
CA PRO A 76 12.81 19.70 1.36
C PRO A 76 13.67 20.78 0.70
N SER A 77 13.57 20.89 -0.63
CA SER A 77 14.37 21.82 -1.42
C SER A 77 13.73 23.21 -1.57
N CYS A 78 12.39 23.32 -1.60
CA CYS A 78 11.72 24.61 -1.85
C CYS A 78 10.62 24.98 -0.86
N GLY A 79 10.27 24.10 0.07
CA GLY A 79 9.24 24.33 1.09
C GLY A 79 7.80 24.32 0.58
N ALA A 80 7.56 24.06 -0.71
CA ALA A 80 6.21 24.01 -1.28
C ALA A 80 5.43 22.78 -0.79
N HIS A 81 4.14 22.97 -0.52
CA HIS A 81 3.22 21.89 -0.18
C HIS A 81 3.01 20.98 -1.39
N VAL A 82 3.36 19.70 -1.24
CA VAL A 82 3.18 18.65 -2.26
C VAL A 82 2.20 17.61 -1.76
N LYS A 83 1.61 16.85 -2.69
CA LYS A 83 0.75 15.71 -2.32
C LYS A 83 1.62 14.57 -1.79
N SER A 84 1.12 13.84 -0.79
CA SER A 84 1.82 12.80 0.03
C SER A 84 2.40 11.59 -0.71
N TYR A 85 2.48 11.61 -2.05
CA TYR A 85 3.01 10.53 -2.88
C TYR A 85 3.79 11.07 -4.10
N THR A 86 4.12 12.35 -4.08
CA THR A 86 4.76 13.03 -5.20
C THR A 86 6.26 12.73 -5.17
N MET A 87 6.76 11.92 -6.09
CA MET A 87 8.19 11.56 -6.16
C MET A 87 9.07 12.72 -6.65
N THR A 88 8.50 13.70 -7.35
CA THR A 88 9.23 14.86 -7.85
C THR A 88 8.43 16.13 -7.61
N CYS A 89 9.00 17.10 -6.90
CA CYS A 89 8.30 18.35 -6.59
C CYS A 89 7.91 19.09 -7.89
N PRO A 90 6.62 19.44 -8.10
CA PRO A 90 6.18 20.12 -9.31
C PRO A 90 6.69 21.57 -9.42
N TYR A 91 7.19 22.14 -8.32
CA TYR A 91 7.64 23.53 -8.26
C TYR A 91 9.15 23.68 -8.47
N CYS A 92 9.97 22.83 -7.84
CA CYS A 92 11.43 22.92 -7.94
C CYS A 92 12.10 21.68 -8.56
N GLN A 93 11.33 20.69 -9.01
CA GLN A 93 11.82 19.44 -9.60
C GLN A 93 12.74 18.60 -8.70
N TYR A 94 12.74 18.87 -7.40
CA TYR A 94 13.49 18.07 -6.43
C TYR A 94 12.89 16.65 -6.29
N ASP A 95 13.75 15.64 -6.35
CA ASP A 95 13.41 14.23 -6.23
C ASP A 95 13.23 13.87 -4.75
N MET A 96 12.00 13.54 -4.38
CA MET A 96 11.57 13.17 -3.03
C MET A 96 11.39 11.65 -2.91
N GLY A 97 11.81 10.87 -3.92
CA GLY A 97 11.68 9.41 -3.98
C GLY A 97 12.59 8.60 -3.05
N GLY A 98 13.00 9.17 -1.93
CA GLY A 98 13.87 8.57 -0.92
C GLY A 98 15.34 8.94 -1.07
N ASP A 99 15.99 9.16 0.06
CA ASP A 99 17.43 9.44 0.14
C ASP A 99 18.24 8.31 -0.50
N GLU A 100 19.34 8.68 -1.17
CA GLU A 100 20.26 7.79 -1.89
C GLU A 100 20.84 6.64 -1.03
N LYS A 101 20.65 6.66 0.30
CA LYS A 101 21.34 5.84 1.30
C LYS A 101 20.66 4.56 1.77
N GLU A 102 19.37 4.34 1.52
CA GLU A 102 18.73 3.06 1.89
C GLU A 102 18.81 2.09 0.70
N ALA A 103 19.63 1.04 0.83
CA ALA A 103 19.67 -0.06 -0.13
C ALA A 103 18.28 -0.70 -0.21
N SER A 104 17.83 -1.14 -1.40
CA SER A 104 16.51 -1.77 -1.50
C SER A 104 16.52 -3.11 -0.76
N GLU A 105 15.95 -3.13 0.45
CA GLU A 105 15.83 -4.35 1.26
C GLU A 105 14.88 -5.36 0.58
N SER A 106 13.92 -4.87 -0.21
CA SER A 106 12.85 -5.68 -0.77
C SER A 106 13.32 -6.73 -1.79
N ILE A 107 14.16 -6.36 -2.76
CA ILE A 107 14.62 -7.34 -3.76
C ILE A 107 15.63 -8.33 -3.16
N GLN A 108 16.46 -7.85 -2.23
CA GLN A 108 17.43 -8.69 -1.52
C GLN A 108 16.72 -9.75 -0.68
N GLU A 109 15.64 -9.38 0.00
CA GLU A 109 14.81 -10.32 0.76
C GLU A 109 14.12 -11.35 -0.14
N LEU A 110 13.63 -10.95 -1.32
CA LEU A 110 13.10 -11.91 -2.30
C LEU A 110 14.15 -12.96 -2.68
N PHE A 111 15.38 -12.54 -2.98
CA PHE A 111 16.46 -13.48 -3.30
C PHE A 111 16.85 -14.35 -2.11
N ARG A 112 16.82 -13.82 -0.89
CA ARG A 112 17.04 -14.60 0.34
C ARG A 112 16.02 -15.74 0.46
N LEU A 113 14.72 -15.43 0.31
CA LEU A 113 13.64 -16.42 0.35
C LEU A 113 13.76 -17.48 -0.75
N LEU A 114 14.17 -17.07 -1.96
CA LEU A 114 14.41 -18.00 -3.06
C LEU A 114 15.59 -18.95 -2.80
N ASN A 115 16.69 -18.44 -2.26
CA ASN A 115 17.86 -19.23 -1.90
C ASN A 115 17.56 -20.20 -0.75
N GLU A 116 16.75 -19.78 0.23
CA GLU A 116 16.28 -20.64 1.33
C GLU A 116 15.43 -21.81 0.80
N ALA A 117 14.50 -21.54 -0.14
CA ALA A 117 13.70 -22.57 -0.79
C ALA A 117 14.52 -23.57 -1.62
N GLU A 118 15.68 -23.16 -2.15
CA GLU A 118 16.65 -24.05 -2.79
C GLU A 118 17.46 -24.87 -1.77
N GLY A 119 17.85 -24.27 -0.65
CA GLY A 119 18.62 -24.90 0.41
C GLY A 119 17.87 -26.03 1.11
N GLU A 120 16.57 -25.87 1.36
CA GLU A 120 15.73 -26.88 2.02
C GLU A 120 15.63 -28.21 1.26
N ASN A 121 15.75 -28.20 -0.08
CA ASN A 121 15.70 -29.42 -0.89
C ASN A 121 17.03 -30.19 -0.92
N LYS A 122 18.09 -29.66 -0.31
CA LYS A 122 19.35 -30.38 -0.08
C LYS A 122 19.34 -31.18 1.25
N GLY A 123 18.15 -31.42 1.82
CA GLY A 123 17.95 -32.21 3.03
C GLY A 123 18.04 -33.72 2.80
N ASP A 124 19.01 -34.33 3.49
CA ASP A 124 19.31 -35.76 3.70
C ASP A 124 19.76 -36.62 2.47
N PRO A 125 21.10 -36.79 2.28
CA PRO A 125 21.69 -37.76 1.36
C PRO A 125 21.28 -39.23 1.60
N SER A 126 20.68 -39.57 2.75
CA SER A 126 20.41 -40.95 3.16
C SER A 126 19.11 -41.52 2.60
N ILE A 127 18.12 -40.67 2.26
CA ILE A 127 16.83 -41.11 1.70
C ILE A 127 16.91 -41.32 0.17
N GLY A 128 17.82 -40.60 -0.51
CA GLY A 128 18.00 -40.65 -1.96
C GLY A 128 18.63 -41.94 -2.52
N LYS A 129 19.12 -42.85 -1.67
CA LYS A 129 19.67 -44.14 -2.10
C LYS A 129 18.64 -45.27 -2.21
N ALA A 130 17.48 -45.15 -1.55
CA ALA A 130 16.53 -46.27 -1.41
C ALA A 130 15.39 -46.26 -2.44
N ILE A 131 15.11 -45.12 -3.09
CA ILE A 131 14.05 -45.00 -4.11
C ILE A 131 14.68 -44.36 -5.35
N GLY A 132 14.77 -45.15 -6.43
CA GLY A 132 15.62 -44.91 -7.62
C GLY A 132 15.87 -43.45 -7.99
N GLY A 133 17.15 -43.07 -8.02
CA GLY A 133 17.67 -41.69 -8.09
C GLY A 133 17.28 -40.83 -9.31
N MET A 134 16.41 -41.33 -10.18
CA MET A 134 15.82 -40.58 -11.30
C MET A 134 14.40 -40.09 -10.99
N PHE A 135 13.59 -40.86 -10.25
CA PHE A 135 12.24 -40.46 -9.86
C PHE A 135 12.23 -39.46 -8.69
N ALA A 136 13.17 -39.59 -7.74
CA ALA A 136 13.30 -38.65 -6.62
C ALA A 136 13.75 -37.24 -7.08
N LYS A 137 14.61 -37.15 -8.12
CA LYS A 137 15.03 -35.87 -8.70
C LYS A 137 13.88 -35.15 -9.37
N ALA A 138 13.07 -35.85 -10.18
CA ALA A 138 11.93 -35.24 -10.88
C ALA A 138 10.85 -34.74 -9.91
N LEU A 139 10.49 -35.52 -8.87
CA LEU A 139 9.51 -35.13 -7.86
C LEU A 139 10.01 -34.01 -6.92
N GLY A 140 11.31 -34.00 -6.58
CA GLY A 140 11.91 -32.97 -5.71
C GLY A 140 12.12 -31.63 -6.41
N GLN A 141 12.52 -31.66 -7.69
CA GLN A 141 12.70 -30.45 -8.50
C GLN A 141 11.39 -29.71 -8.73
N ASP A 142 10.30 -30.43 -9.00
CA ASP A 142 8.98 -29.81 -9.18
C ASP A 142 8.50 -29.11 -7.89
N LYS A 143 8.68 -29.73 -6.72
CA LYS A 143 8.29 -29.11 -5.43
C LYS A 143 9.07 -27.81 -5.14
N THR A 144 10.38 -27.76 -5.41
CA THR A 144 11.14 -26.52 -5.21
C THR A 144 10.81 -25.46 -6.26
N LEU A 145 10.58 -25.87 -7.51
CA LEU A 145 10.10 -24.97 -8.56
C LEU A 145 8.77 -24.31 -8.17
N GLN A 146 7.78 -25.08 -7.71
CA GLN A 146 6.49 -24.54 -7.27
C GLN A 146 6.61 -23.60 -6.07
N LYS A 147 7.48 -23.93 -5.09
CA LYS A 147 7.78 -23.04 -3.96
C LYS A 147 8.34 -21.70 -4.44
N LYS A 148 9.34 -21.71 -5.31
CA LYS A 148 9.92 -20.49 -5.90
C LYS A 148 8.87 -19.66 -6.64
N MET A 149 8.04 -20.31 -7.45
CA MET A 149 6.95 -19.62 -8.15
C MET A 149 5.98 -18.95 -7.18
N THR A 150 5.62 -19.64 -6.09
CA THR A 150 4.73 -19.11 -5.05
C THR A 150 5.33 -17.90 -4.36
N ILE A 151 6.63 -17.97 -4.01
CA ILE A 151 7.37 -16.85 -3.41
C ILE A 151 7.36 -15.65 -4.36
N ILE A 152 7.74 -15.82 -5.63
CA ILE A 152 7.79 -14.71 -6.60
C ILE A 152 6.42 -14.06 -6.81
N ARG A 153 5.36 -14.87 -6.92
CA ARG A 153 3.99 -14.37 -7.13
C ARG A 153 3.51 -13.55 -5.94
N ASN A 154 3.67 -14.07 -4.73
CA ASN A 154 3.13 -13.49 -3.51
C ASN A 154 4.01 -12.39 -2.90
N PHE A 155 5.24 -12.23 -3.38
CA PHE A 155 6.13 -11.19 -2.87
C PHE A 155 5.48 -9.80 -2.98
N PRO A 156 5.59 -8.90 -2.00
CA PRO A 156 5.00 -7.56 -2.09
C PRO A 156 5.51 -6.77 -3.31
N ILE A 157 4.63 -5.99 -3.95
CA ILE A 157 5.03 -5.11 -5.06
C ILE A 157 5.65 -3.84 -4.47
N PRO A 158 6.86 -3.42 -4.88
CA PRO A 158 7.50 -2.21 -4.39
C PRO A 158 6.60 -0.97 -4.57
N SER A 159 6.65 -0.04 -3.63
CA SER A 159 5.88 1.21 -3.62
C SER A 159 6.71 2.46 -3.86
N ASN A 160 8.04 2.35 -3.75
CA ASN A 160 8.95 3.46 -4.02
C ASN A 160 9.51 3.41 -5.45
N ARG A 161 9.79 4.57 -6.03
CA ARG A 161 10.41 4.76 -7.35
C ARG A 161 11.72 3.98 -7.48
N LYS A 162 12.63 4.13 -6.50
CA LYS A 162 13.94 3.48 -6.49
C LYS A 162 13.78 1.95 -6.48
N ASP A 163 12.97 1.44 -5.56
CA ASP A 163 12.71 -0.01 -5.44
C ASP A 163 12.08 -0.58 -6.71
N ILE A 164 11.19 0.16 -7.38
CA ILE A 164 10.60 -0.28 -8.65
C ILE A 164 11.68 -0.45 -9.72
N ILE A 165 12.57 0.53 -9.88
CA ILE A 165 13.64 0.47 -10.89
C ILE A 165 14.65 -0.61 -10.56
N GLU A 166 15.08 -0.70 -9.30
CA GLU A 166 16.03 -1.71 -8.85
C GLU A 166 15.46 -3.12 -9.00
N PHE A 167 14.21 -3.34 -8.56
CA PHE A 167 13.52 -4.62 -8.73
C PHE A 167 13.43 -4.99 -10.21
N LEU A 168 12.98 -4.08 -11.07
CA LEU A 168 12.85 -4.34 -12.51
C LEU A 168 14.21 -4.66 -13.13
N SER A 169 15.27 -3.94 -12.77
CA SER A 169 16.63 -4.17 -13.29
C SER A 169 17.15 -5.59 -13.00
N MET A 170 16.81 -6.15 -11.84
CA MET A 170 17.22 -7.52 -11.45
C MET A 170 16.27 -8.59 -11.97
N ALA A 171 14.97 -8.30 -12.03
CA ALA A 171 13.93 -9.26 -12.42
C ALA A 171 13.85 -9.47 -13.94
N ILE A 172 14.13 -8.45 -14.75
CA ILE A 172 14.01 -8.51 -16.22
C ILE A 172 14.92 -9.56 -16.86
N PRO A 173 16.21 -9.67 -16.51
CA PRO A 173 17.06 -10.75 -17.00
C PRO A 173 16.51 -12.15 -16.67
N LEU A 174 15.81 -12.29 -15.53
CA LEU A 174 15.19 -13.54 -15.10
C LEU A 174 13.86 -13.83 -15.84
N ALA A 175 13.20 -12.79 -16.34
CA ALA A 175 12.01 -12.88 -17.18
C ALA A 175 12.34 -13.14 -18.68
N LYS A 176 13.62 -13.32 -19.05
CA LYS A 176 14.04 -13.65 -20.41
C LYS A 176 14.37 -15.13 -20.53
N GLN A 177 13.93 -15.75 -21.63
CA GLN A 177 14.27 -17.13 -21.96
C GLN A 177 15.77 -17.25 -22.26
N LYS A 178 16.42 -18.27 -21.70
CA LYS A 178 17.78 -18.67 -22.05
C LYS A 178 17.78 -19.72 -23.16
N GLY A 179 18.78 -19.63 -24.04
CA GLY A 179 18.95 -20.55 -25.15
C GLY A 179 18.01 -20.27 -26.33
N ASN A 180 18.37 -20.87 -27.48
CA ASN A 180 17.61 -20.73 -28.72
C ASN A 180 16.53 -21.82 -28.78
N PHE A 181 15.76 -21.88 -29.87
CA PHE A 181 14.72 -22.88 -30.08
C PHE A 181 15.20 -24.33 -29.82
N LEU A 182 16.46 -24.64 -30.14
CA LEU A 182 17.05 -25.96 -29.96
C LEU A 182 17.56 -26.23 -28.53
N THR A 183 18.02 -25.19 -27.82
CA THR A 183 18.70 -25.34 -26.52
C THR A 183 17.87 -24.85 -25.33
N LYS A 184 16.69 -24.26 -25.55
CA LYS A 184 15.82 -23.76 -24.48
C LYS A 184 15.36 -24.85 -23.50
N ASN A 185 15.30 -26.10 -23.94
CA ASN A 185 14.86 -27.23 -23.12
C ASN A 185 16.04 -28.13 -22.69
N SER A 186 17.29 -27.66 -22.80
CA SER A 186 18.43 -28.40 -22.26
C SER A 186 18.36 -28.44 -20.74
N ASP A 187 18.94 -29.48 -20.12
CA ASP A 187 19.00 -29.62 -18.66
C ASP A 187 19.59 -28.40 -17.94
N GLU A 188 20.45 -27.64 -18.64
CA GLU A 188 21.03 -26.38 -18.14
C GLU A 188 20.02 -25.22 -18.15
N ASN A 189 19.22 -25.08 -19.22
CA ASN A 189 18.33 -23.93 -19.42
C ASN A 189 16.92 -24.16 -18.86
N LEU A 190 16.49 -25.41 -18.76
CA LEU A 190 15.13 -25.78 -18.35
C LEU A 190 14.75 -25.19 -16.98
N PRO A 191 15.55 -25.31 -15.90
CA PRO A 191 15.16 -24.80 -14.58
C PRO A 191 14.97 -23.29 -14.54
N HIS A 192 15.71 -22.56 -15.37
CA HIS A 192 15.55 -21.11 -15.54
C HIS A 192 14.28 -20.81 -16.35
N ASN A 193 14.11 -21.47 -17.49
CA ASN A 193 13.02 -21.21 -18.42
C ASN A 193 11.64 -21.55 -17.86
N GLU A 194 11.55 -22.48 -16.90
CA GLU A 194 10.31 -22.77 -16.18
C GLU A 194 9.86 -21.60 -15.29
N LEU A 195 10.79 -20.82 -14.74
CA LEU A 195 10.47 -19.65 -13.89
C LEU A 195 10.18 -18.38 -14.70
N VAL A 196 10.61 -18.31 -15.97
CA VAL A 196 10.45 -17.14 -16.85
C VAL A 196 9.02 -16.61 -16.89
N PRO A 197 7.95 -17.42 -17.09
CA PRO A 197 6.58 -16.92 -17.10
C PRO A 197 6.17 -16.26 -15.79
N THR A 198 6.66 -16.78 -14.66
CA THR A 198 6.35 -16.24 -13.34
C THR A 198 7.05 -14.91 -13.10
N TRP A 199 8.33 -14.81 -13.47
CA TRP A 199 9.07 -13.54 -13.45
C TRP A 199 8.44 -12.50 -14.37
N LYS A 200 8.01 -12.89 -15.57
CA LYS A 200 7.33 -11.99 -16.51
C LYS A 200 6.04 -11.43 -15.91
N SER A 201 5.19 -12.28 -15.33
CA SER A 201 3.96 -11.84 -14.65
C SER A 201 4.27 -10.89 -13.48
N LYS A 202 5.35 -11.15 -12.73
CA LYS A 202 5.75 -10.25 -11.64
C LYS A 202 6.20 -8.88 -12.15
N CYS A 203 7.04 -8.85 -13.19
CA CYS A 203 7.44 -7.60 -13.85
C CYS A 203 6.22 -6.84 -14.38
N GLU A 204 5.24 -7.52 -14.98
CA GLU A 204 3.99 -6.90 -15.46
C GLU A 204 3.24 -6.20 -14.32
N GLN A 205 3.06 -6.85 -13.16
CA GLN A 205 2.42 -6.25 -12.00
C GLN A 205 3.14 -4.99 -11.50
N ILE A 206 4.48 -5.05 -11.45
CA ILE A 206 5.31 -3.92 -11.03
C ILE A 206 5.17 -2.75 -12.00
N ILE A 207 5.22 -3.03 -13.31
CA ILE A 207 5.10 -1.99 -14.33
C ILE A 207 3.71 -1.34 -14.28
N ILE A 208 2.64 -2.12 -14.08
CA ILE A 208 1.28 -1.58 -13.92
C ILE A 208 1.21 -0.62 -12.73
N LYS A 209 1.79 -1.01 -11.58
CA LYS A 209 1.84 -0.13 -10.39
C LYS A 209 2.70 1.11 -10.64
N ALA A 210 3.83 0.95 -11.32
CA ALA A 210 4.74 2.03 -11.68
C ALA A 210 4.03 3.10 -12.53
N LYS A 211 3.19 2.71 -13.49
CA LYS A 211 2.38 3.67 -14.26
C LYS A 211 1.49 4.56 -13.40
N VAL A 212 0.96 4.03 -12.31
CA VAL A 212 0.06 4.77 -11.43
C VAL A 212 0.86 5.71 -10.54
N LEU A 213 1.98 5.23 -10.00
CA LEU A 213 2.84 5.99 -9.10
C LEU A 213 3.63 7.10 -9.81
N LEU A 214 4.06 6.86 -11.05
CA LEU A 214 4.98 7.74 -11.79
C LEU A 214 4.29 8.61 -12.84
N LYS A 215 2.97 8.85 -12.76
CA LYS A 215 2.22 9.65 -13.75
C LYS A 215 2.78 11.06 -14.00
N GLY A 216 3.58 11.60 -13.08
CA GLY A 216 4.24 12.91 -13.20
C GLY A 216 5.73 12.85 -13.55
N ASP A 217 6.36 11.67 -13.56
CA ASP A 217 7.80 11.51 -13.80
C ASP A 217 8.02 10.84 -15.18
N SER A 218 8.13 11.69 -16.20
CA SER A 218 8.31 11.23 -17.58
C SER A 218 9.65 10.50 -17.80
N GLN A 219 10.69 10.85 -17.05
CA GLN A 219 12.01 10.25 -17.22
C GLN A 219 12.01 8.79 -16.75
N THR A 220 11.53 8.53 -15.53
CA THR A 220 11.46 7.18 -15.00
C THR A 220 10.43 6.33 -15.72
N MET A 221 9.32 6.93 -16.16
CA MET A 221 8.36 6.21 -17.01
C MET A 221 8.94 5.74 -18.34
N ASN A 222 9.85 6.50 -18.95
CA ASN A 222 10.53 6.06 -20.17
C ASN A 222 11.47 4.88 -19.91
N GLU A 223 12.13 4.85 -18.75
CA GLU A 223 12.96 3.72 -18.34
C GLU A 223 12.12 2.46 -18.09
N VAL A 224 11.00 2.59 -17.37
CA VAL A 224 10.04 1.50 -17.17
C VAL A 224 9.48 0.97 -18.50
N LYS A 225 9.21 1.85 -19.47
CA LYS A 225 8.79 1.46 -20.83
C LYS A 225 9.88 0.72 -21.60
N ARG A 226 11.15 1.13 -21.48
CA ARG A 226 12.29 0.41 -22.08
C ARG A 226 12.36 -1.01 -21.52
N TYR A 227 12.33 -1.12 -20.20
CA TYR A 227 12.33 -2.38 -19.48
C TYR A 227 11.20 -3.32 -19.87
N ALA A 228 10.01 -2.77 -20.05
CA ALA A 228 8.86 -3.51 -20.54
C ALA A 228 9.01 -4.05 -21.97
N ALA A 229 9.57 -3.23 -22.86
CA ALA A 229 9.82 -3.62 -24.25
C ALA A 229 10.77 -4.82 -24.34
N GLU A 230 11.77 -4.89 -23.46
CA GLU A 230 12.73 -6.00 -23.41
C GLU A 230 12.12 -7.38 -23.11
N ILE A 231 10.98 -7.42 -22.43
CA ILE A 231 10.25 -8.66 -22.11
C ILE A 231 8.95 -8.81 -22.91
N GLY A 232 8.78 -7.94 -23.92
CA GLY A 232 7.68 -7.99 -24.88
C GLY A 232 6.33 -7.52 -24.34
N ILE A 233 6.32 -6.68 -23.30
CA ILE A 233 5.08 -6.07 -22.79
C ILE A 233 4.86 -4.75 -23.54
N LYS A 234 3.85 -4.72 -24.42
CA LYS A 234 3.62 -3.60 -25.35
C LYS A 234 2.60 -2.57 -24.89
N ASN A 235 1.72 -2.91 -23.95
CA ASN A 235 0.62 -2.04 -23.52
C ASN A 235 1.01 -1.14 -22.34
N ILE A 236 2.13 -0.39 -22.47
CA ILE A 236 2.69 0.42 -21.39
C ILE A 236 2.62 1.92 -21.63
#